data_AF-W2P2D3-F1
#
_entry.id   AF-W2P2D3-F1
#
_cell.length_a   1.000
_cell.length_b   1.000
_cell.length_c   1.000
_cell.angle_alpha   90.00
_cell.angle_beta   90.00
_cell.angle_gamma   90.00
#
_symmetry.space_group_name_H-M   'P 1'
#
loop_
_entity.id
_entity.type
_entity.pdbx_description
1 polymer ?
#
loop_
_entity_poly.entity_id
_entity_poly.type
_entity_poly.pdbx_seq_one_letter_code
_entity_poly.pdbx_strand_id
1 'polypeptide(L)'
;MLRQTLQVVGVRVEASKAGKVVKKLQNHLLNLPKLRNVVADPASDGMKLILLSTRVRSPETLQPLREQLTNFLRAGSFSFVPHTIRIDNAEDVADHVVDTERGNGGRPDLLEVKTLPIGDVSFQEVDTDNVQHLHDINETLFPVKYNDAFYEYVTDAPEGYCKLAFANDGTAIGTVCCEVEKVRISGKRRYRLCILTIGVLDKYRRSKLGSLLLESVIKQARRDRLAYVYLHVQTCNAAAQRFYLVHGFEVTKLMRNYYSQLNPPHCFVLRKQLS
;
A
#
# COMPACT_ATOMS: atom_id res chain seq x y z
N MET A 1 6.56 -15.28 -18.63
CA MET A 1 5.30 -14.61 -18.21
C MET A 1 4.44 -15.55 -17.39
N LEU A 2 4.42 -15.41 -16.07
CA LEU A 2 3.51 -16.19 -15.22
C LEU A 2 2.14 -15.50 -15.20
N ARG A 3 1.21 -15.92 -16.07
CA ARG A 3 -0.18 -15.45 -16.05
C ARG A 3 -0.87 -16.03 -14.83
N GLN A 4 -1.26 -15.18 -13.87
CA GLN A 4 -2.02 -15.61 -12.71
C GLN A 4 -3.49 -15.31 -12.95
N THR A 5 -4.36 -16.30 -12.77
CA THR A 5 -5.81 -16.11 -12.78
C THR A 5 -6.34 -16.03 -11.35
N LEU A 6 -7.14 -15.00 -11.05
CA LEU A 6 -7.88 -14.91 -9.81
C LEU A 6 -9.36 -15.18 -10.05
N GLN A 7 -9.96 -15.98 -9.17
CA GLN A 7 -11.41 -16.10 -9.07
C GLN A 7 -11.89 -15.10 -8.02
N VAL A 8 -12.86 -14.27 -8.41
CA VAL A 8 -13.49 -13.29 -7.52
C VAL A 8 -14.99 -13.33 -7.70
N VAL A 9 -15.72 -12.74 -6.76
CA VAL A 9 -17.17 -12.51 -6.90
C VAL A 9 -17.39 -11.09 -7.43
N GLY A 10 -18.15 -10.96 -8.51
CA GLY A 10 -18.61 -9.70 -9.07
C GLY A 10 -20.06 -9.41 -8.66
N VAL A 11 -20.32 -8.21 -8.16
CA VAL A 11 -21.70 -7.69 -8.01
C VAL A 11 -22.12 -7.09 -9.34
N ARG A 12 -23.14 -7.67 -9.99
CA ARG A 12 -23.70 -7.16 -11.23
C ARG A 12 -24.62 -5.98 -10.95
N VAL A 13 -24.33 -4.86 -11.59
CA VAL A 13 -25.06 -3.59 -11.40
C VAL A 13 -25.21 -2.85 -12.72
N GLU A 14 -26.27 -2.08 -12.87
CA GLU A 14 -26.37 -1.08 -13.95
C GLU A 14 -25.24 -0.06 -13.82
N ALA A 15 -24.70 0.39 -14.95
CA ALA A 15 -23.60 1.35 -14.97
C ALA A 15 -23.90 2.64 -14.17
N SER A 16 -25.15 3.13 -14.21
CA SER A 16 -25.61 4.32 -13.47
C SER A 16 -25.59 4.14 -11.95
N LYS A 17 -25.75 2.91 -11.45
CA LYS A 17 -25.80 2.58 -10.02
C LYS A 17 -24.44 2.19 -9.46
N ALA A 18 -23.44 1.94 -10.31
CA ALA A 18 -22.14 1.41 -9.90
C ALA A 18 -21.43 2.29 -8.86
N GLY A 19 -21.45 3.61 -9.04
CA GLY A 19 -20.80 4.54 -8.10
C GLY A 19 -21.33 4.45 -6.67
N LYS A 20 -22.67 4.33 -6.51
CA LYS A 20 -23.32 4.19 -5.19
C LYS A 20 -22.91 2.90 -4.50
N VAL A 21 -22.85 1.80 -5.25
CA VAL A 21 -22.49 0.47 -4.73
C VAL A 21 -21.00 0.41 -4.37
N VAL A 22 -20.12 0.95 -5.22
CA VAL A 22 -18.67 1.10 -4.91
C VAL A 22 -18.46 1.89 -3.63
N LYS A 23 -19.16 3.03 -3.48
CA LYS A 23 -19.06 3.88 -2.29
C LYS A 23 -19.51 3.17 -1.01
N LYS A 24 -20.45 2.24 -1.10
CA LYS A 24 -20.94 1.45 0.04
C LYS A 24 -20.04 0.26 0.37
N LEU A 25 -19.39 -0.34 -0.63
CA LEU A 25 -18.54 -1.53 -0.46
C LEU A 25 -17.11 -1.21 -0.03
N GLN A 26 -16.54 -0.07 -0.44
CA GLN A 26 -15.24 0.44 0.04
C GLN A 26 -14.13 -0.63 0.07
N ASN A 27 -13.78 -1.14 1.25
CA ASN A 27 -12.68 -2.08 1.50
C ASN A 27 -13.01 -3.53 1.19
N HIS A 28 -14.28 -3.80 0.91
CA HIS A 28 -14.73 -5.11 0.44
C HIS A 28 -14.55 -5.28 -1.07
N LEU A 29 -13.98 -4.29 -1.75
CA LEU A 29 -13.60 -4.37 -3.16
C LEU A 29 -12.27 -5.09 -3.33
N LEU A 30 -12.00 -5.54 -4.56
CA LEU A 30 -10.79 -6.26 -4.92
C LEU A 30 -9.51 -5.46 -4.62
N ASN A 31 -9.54 -4.16 -4.93
CA ASN A 31 -8.48 -3.18 -4.63
C ASN A 31 -7.07 -3.63 -5.03
N LEU A 32 -6.96 -4.45 -6.08
CA LEU A 32 -5.67 -4.94 -6.54
C LEU A 32 -4.95 -3.89 -7.40
N PRO A 33 -3.62 -3.75 -7.22
CA PRO A 33 -2.81 -2.87 -8.05
C PRO A 33 -3.00 -3.17 -9.57
N LYS A 34 -3.20 -2.12 -10.37
CA LYS A 34 -3.46 -2.19 -11.84
C LYS A 34 -4.82 -2.76 -12.27
N LEU A 35 -5.73 -3.05 -11.34
CA LEU A 35 -7.07 -3.53 -11.66
C LEU A 35 -8.12 -2.50 -11.24
N ARG A 36 -9.06 -2.22 -12.16
CA ARG A 36 -10.25 -1.44 -11.81
C ARG A 36 -11.20 -2.32 -11.01
N ASN A 37 -11.75 -1.81 -9.93
CA ASN A 37 -12.81 -2.51 -9.19
C ASN A 37 -14.13 -2.61 -9.96
N VAL A 38 -14.31 -1.79 -10.99
CA VAL A 38 -15.50 -1.81 -11.86
C VAL A 38 -15.07 -2.18 -13.27
N VAL A 39 -15.62 -3.27 -13.78
CA VAL A 39 -15.35 -3.78 -15.13
C VAL A 39 -16.67 -3.96 -15.89
N ALA A 40 -16.59 -4.11 -17.22
CA ALA A 40 -17.76 -4.46 -18.01
C ALA A 40 -18.22 -5.89 -17.67
N ASP A 41 -19.54 -6.12 -17.66
CA ASP A 41 -20.06 -7.48 -17.55
C ASP A 41 -20.02 -8.16 -18.93
N PRO A 42 -19.25 -9.25 -19.12
CA PRO A 42 -19.19 -9.93 -20.40
C PRO A 42 -20.51 -10.58 -20.81
N ALA A 43 -21.43 -10.82 -19.88
CA ALA A 43 -22.70 -11.49 -20.15
C ALA A 43 -23.88 -10.51 -20.39
N SER A 44 -23.70 -9.21 -20.20
CA SER A 44 -24.79 -8.23 -20.34
C SER A 44 -24.26 -6.85 -20.70
N ASP A 45 -24.66 -6.36 -21.87
CA ASP A 45 -24.31 -5.02 -22.32
C ASP A 45 -25.00 -3.96 -21.45
N GLY A 46 -24.31 -2.85 -21.18
CA GLY A 46 -24.77 -1.81 -20.24
C GLY A 46 -24.65 -2.15 -18.75
N MET A 47 -24.38 -3.40 -18.39
CA MET A 47 -24.10 -3.82 -17.01
C MET A 47 -22.59 -3.76 -16.69
N LYS A 48 -22.30 -3.59 -15.40
CA LYS A 48 -20.95 -3.61 -14.84
C LYS A 48 -20.84 -4.67 -13.75
N LEU A 49 -19.64 -5.18 -13.56
CA LEU A 49 -19.29 -6.00 -12.40
C LEU A 49 -18.43 -5.16 -11.45
N ILE A 50 -18.88 -5.06 -10.20
CA ILE A 50 -18.08 -4.53 -9.10
C ILE A 50 -17.38 -5.71 -8.42
N LEU A 51 -16.06 -5.74 -8.52
CA LEU A 51 -15.22 -6.85 -8.10
C LEU A 51 -14.98 -6.79 -6.59
N LEU A 52 -15.42 -7.82 -5.88
CA LEU A 52 -15.21 -7.96 -4.45
C LEU A 52 -13.79 -8.47 -4.14
N SER A 53 -13.34 -8.22 -2.91
CA SER A 53 -12.11 -8.75 -2.34
C SER A 53 -12.02 -10.26 -2.52
N THR A 54 -10.81 -10.78 -2.74
CA THR A 54 -10.53 -12.23 -2.79
C THR A 54 -10.88 -12.97 -1.50
N ARG A 55 -11.20 -12.24 -0.43
CA ARG A 55 -11.74 -12.81 0.82
C ARG A 55 -13.17 -13.32 0.63
N VAL A 56 -13.96 -12.71 -0.27
CA VAL A 56 -15.32 -13.16 -0.60
C VAL A 56 -15.26 -14.31 -1.60
N ARG A 57 -15.55 -15.53 -1.13
CA ARG A 57 -15.30 -16.76 -1.91
C ARG A 57 -16.53 -17.34 -2.59
N SER A 58 -17.73 -16.97 -2.16
CA SER A 58 -18.98 -17.55 -2.68
C SER A 58 -19.98 -16.44 -2.99
N PRO A 59 -20.55 -16.42 -4.21
CA PRO A 59 -21.61 -15.48 -4.58
C PRO A 59 -22.93 -15.71 -3.82
N GLU A 60 -23.15 -16.92 -3.29
CA GLU A 60 -24.35 -17.26 -2.50
C GLU A 60 -24.27 -16.72 -1.08
N THR A 61 -23.13 -16.94 -0.41
CA THR A 61 -22.95 -16.61 1.01
C THR A 61 -22.43 -15.19 1.23
N LEU A 62 -21.63 -14.67 0.30
CA LEU A 62 -20.92 -13.39 0.40
C LEU A 62 -20.05 -13.23 1.66
N GLN A 63 -19.73 -14.30 2.38
CA GLN A 63 -18.84 -14.22 3.53
C GLN A 63 -17.41 -13.87 3.07
N PRO A 64 -16.67 -13.00 3.80
CA PRO A 64 -16.95 -12.51 5.15
C PRO A 64 -17.57 -11.09 5.19
N LEU A 65 -18.40 -10.70 4.22
CA LEU A 65 -19.07 -9.39 4.31
C LEU A 65 -19.91 -9.29 5.59
N ARG A 66 -19.86 -8.13 6.25
CA ARG A 66 -20.72 -7.82 7.41
C ARG A 66 -22.19 -7.93 7.00
N GLU A 67 -23.05 -8.40 7.90
CA GLU A 67 -24.47 -8.65 7.62
C GLU A 67 -25.20 -7.42 7.05
N GLN A 68 -24.89 -6.23 7.56
CA GLN A 68 -25.46 -4.97 7.05
C GLN A 68 -25.17 -4.74 5.56
N LEU A 69 -23.96 -5.11 5.09
CA LEU A 69 -23.58 -4.99 3.68
C LEU A 69 -24.23 -6.08 2.83
N THR A 70 -24.28 -7.30 3.35
CA THR A 70 -25.01 -8.40 2.70
C THR A 70 -26.48 -8.04 2.52
N ASN A 71 -27.12 -7.47 3.54
CA ASN A 71 -28.51 -7.02 3.49
C ASN A 71 -28.69 -5.86 2.51
N PHE A 72 -27.77 -4.88 2.50
CA PHE A 72 -27.79 -3.81 1.48
C PHE A 72 -27.72 -4.36 0.06
N LEU A 73 -26.82 -5.30 -0.20
CA LEU A 73 -26.64 -5.89 -1.53
C LEU A 73 -27.86 -6.71 -1.95
N ARG A 74 -28.43 -7.49 -1.04
CA ARG A 74 -29.63 -8.30 -1.31
C ARG A 74 -30.89 -7.44 -1.49
N ALA A 75 -31.05 -6.39 -0.68
CA ALA A 75 -32.16 -5.43 -0.81
C ALA A 75 -32.10 -4.63 -2.12
N GLY A 76 -30.91 -4.47 -2.70
CA GLY A 76 -30.72 -3.83 -4.00
C GLY A 76 -31.07 -4.71 -5.21
N SER A 77 -31.51 -5.97 -4.98
CA SER A 77 -31.80 -6.97 -6.03
C SER A 77 -30.64 -7.18 -7.01
N PHE A 78 -29.40 -7.02 -6.54
CA PHE A 78 -28.21 -7.30 -7.35
C PHE A 78 -28.00 -8.81 -7.49
N SER A 79 -27.37 -9.22 -8.58
CA SER A 79 -26.90 -10.60 -8.75
C SER A 79 -25.40 -10.68 -8.52
N PHE A 80 -24.94 -11.84 -8.03
CA PHE A 80 -23.54 -12.09 -7.71
C PHE A 80 -23.05 -13.20 -8.63
N VAL A 81 -21.97 -12.93 -9.36
CA VAL A 81 -21.44 -13.87 -10.35
C VAL A 81 -19.98 -14.17 -10.06
N PRO A 82 -19.53 -15.44 -10.19
CA PRO A 82 -18.11 -15.73 -10.27
C PRO A 82 -17.50 -15.01 -11.48
N HIS A 83 -16.33 -14.41 -11.29
CA HIS A 83 -15.61 -13.73 -12.36
C HIS A 83 -14.13 -14.06 -12.30
N THR A 84 -13.54 -14.34 -13.45
CA THR A 84 -12.12 -14.65 -13.58
C THR A 84 -11.35 -13.43 -14.07
N ILE A 85 -10.37 -13.01 -13.29
CA ILE A 85 -9.47 -11.92 -13.64
C ILE A 85 -8.12 -12.49 -14.04
N ARG A 86 -7.61 -12.03 -15.18
CA ARG A 86 -6.25 -12.34 -15.63
C ARG A 86 -5.30 -11.25 -15.15
N ILE A 87 -4.27 -11.67 -14.41
CA ILE A 87 -3.18 -10.81 -13.97
C ILE A 87 -1.96 -11.18 -14.80
N ASP A 88 -1.54 -10.23 -15.64
CA ASP A 88 -0.28 -10.31 -16.35
C ASP A 88 0.84 -9.82 -15.42
N ASN A 89 1.56 -10.77 -14.83
CA ASN A 89 2.86 -10.49 -14.25
C ASN A 89 3.86 -10.31 -15.39
N ALA A 90 3.91 -9.10 -15.95
CA ALA A 90 5.10 -8.66 -16.66
C ALA A 90 6.24 -8.56 -15.63
N GLU A 91 7.04 -9.63 -15.58
CA GLU A 91 8.47 -9.54 -15.31
C GLU A 91 9.07 -8.90 -16.56
N ASP A 92 9.36 -7.61 -16.50
CA ASP A 92 10.14 -6.97 -17.55
C ASP A 92 11.61 -7.30 -17.28
N VAL A 93 12.17 -8.00 -18.26
CA VAL A 93 13.55 -8.44 -18.38
C VAL A 93 14.46 -7.22 -18.25
N ALA A 94 15.46 -7.35 -17.39
CA ALA A 94 16.57 -6.40 -17.32
C ALA A 94 17.29 -6.35 -18.67
N ASP A 95 17.34 -5.16 -19.27
CA ASP A 95 18.42 -4.75 -20.15
C ASP A 95 18.45 -3.21 -20.18
N HIS A 96 19.55 -2.64 -19.67
CA HIS A 96 20.42 -1.74 -20.41
C HIS A 96 21.66 -1.40 -19.56
N VAL A 97 22.72 -2.13 -19.90
CA VAL A 97 24.10 -1.71 -20.14
C VAL A 97 24.54 -0.34 -19.61
N VAL A 98 25.66 -0.43 -18.89
CA VAL A 98 26.61 0.57 -18.40
C VAL A 98 27.03 1.56 -19.49
N ASP A 99 27.07 2.85 -19.15
CA ASP A 99 28.16 3.71 -19.63
C ASP A 99 28.70 4.56 -18.48
N THR A 100 29.97 4.29 -18.18
CA THR A 100 30.84 5.03 -17.27
C THR A 100 31.41 6.24 -17.98
N GLU A 101 31.15 7.44 -17.46
CA GLU A 101 32.08 8.56 -17.65
C GLU A 101 32.44 9.19 -16.30
N ARG A 102 33.75 9.21 -16.04
CA ARG A 102 34.39 9.89 -14.93
C ARG A 102 34.41 11.40 -15.21
N GLY A 103 33.71 12.17 -14.39
CA GLY A 103 33.85 13.62 -14.31
C GLY A 103 34.27 14.03 -12.89
N ASN A 104 35.50 14.51 -12.77
CA ASN A 104 36.12 15.04 -11.56
C ASN A 104 35.63 16.47 -11.27
N GLY A 105 35.46 16.84 -10.00
CA GLY A 105 35.50 18.24 -9.57
C GLY A 105 34.31 18.74 -8.76
N GLY A 106 34.60 19.18 -7.52
CA GLY A 106 33.74 20.05 -6.73
C GLY A 106 33.15 19.40 -5.48
N ARG A 107 33.86 19.49 -4.35
CA ARG A 107 33.26 19.29 -3.03
C ARG A 107 32.11 20.30 -2.87
N PRO A 108 30.85 19.88 -2.68
CA PRO A 108 29.83 20.80 -2.22
C PRO A 108 30.07 21.02 -0.73
N ASP A 109 30.05 22.30 -0.39
CA ASP A 109 30.13 22.87 0.94
C ASP A 109 29.36 22.06 1.99
N LEU A 110 29.95 21.94 3.17
CA LEU A 110 29.38 21.25 4.33
C LEU A 110 28.10 21.99 4.74
N LEU A 111 26.96 21.54 4.21
CA LEU A 111 25.65 21.93 4.72
C LEU A 111 25.62 21.61 6.21
N GLU A 112 25.56 22.67 7.03
CA GLU A 112 25.36 22.60 8.47
C GLU A 112 24.31 21.54 8.79
N VAL A 113 24.73 20.53 9.54
CA VAL A 113 23.81 19.57 10.16
C VAL A 113 23.03 20.36 11.19
N LYS A 114 21.87 20.89 10.81
CA LYS A 114 20.85 21.32 11.77
C LYS A 114 20.51 20.10 12.62
N THR A 115 21.16 19.98 13.77
CA THR A 115 20.72 19.14 14.87
C THR A 115 19.38 19.67 15.33
N LEU A 116 18.31 19.21 14.68
CA LEU A 116 16.97 19.39 15.23
C LEU A 116 16.97 18.70 16.60
N PRO A 117 16.37 19.33 17.63
CA PRO A 117 16.29 18.74 18.95
C PRO A 117 15.30 17.58 18.84
N ILE A 118 15.77 16.41 18.44
CA ILE A 118 15.14 15.18 18.91
C ILE A 118 15.45 15.22 20.42
N GLY A 119 14.58 15.89 21.19
CA GLY A 119 14.31 15.41 22.54
C GLY A 119 13.86 13.95 22.45
N ASP A 120 13.81 13.23 23.57
CA ASP A 120 13.47 11.82 23.55
C ASP A 120 12.26 11.51 22.64
N VAL A 121 12.50 10.72 21.59
CA VAL A 121 11.43 10.23 20.72
C VAL A 121 11.06 8.85 21.18
N SER A 122 9.78 8.69 21.52
CA SER A 122 9.23 7.38 21.85
C SER A 122 8.57 6.76 20.62
N PHE A 123 8.72 5.45 20.47
CA PHE A 123 8.03 4.66 19.46
C PHE A 123 6.99 3.80 20.14
N GLN A 124 5.78 3.81 19.62
CA GLN A 124 4.66 3.01 20.12
C GLN A 124 4.07 2.21 18.97
N GLU A 125 3.64 0.97 19.25
CA GLU A 125 2.84 0.21 18.29
C GLU A 125 1.48 0.90 18.11
N VAL A 126 0.87 0.74 16.94
CA VAL A 126 -0.47 1.27 16.70
C VAL A 126 -1.50 0.35 17.34
N ASP A 127 -2.41 0.92 18.13
CA ASP A 127 -3.49 0.21 18.82
C ASP A 127 -4.79 1.03 18.81
N THR A 128 -5.83 0.51 19.45
CA THR A 128 -7.14 1.18 19.52
C THR A 128 -7.12 2.51 20.27
N ASP A 129 -6.15 2.72 21.16
CA ASP A 129 -6.06 3.92 22.00
C ASP A 129 -5.36 5.07 21.26
N ASN A 130 -4.43 4.75 20.35
CA ASN A 130 -3.64 5.74 19.63
C ASN A 130 -3.93 5.86 18.12
N VAL A 131 -4.82 5.03 17.55
CA VAL A 131 -5.12 5.04 16.11
C VAL A 131 -5.63 6.39 15.59
N GLN A 132 -6.25 7.21 16.43
CA GLN A 132 -6.67 8.56 16.03
C GLN A 132 -5.46 9.46 15.72
N HIS A 133 -4.36 9.34 16.46
CA HIS A 133 -3.12 10.06 16.14
C HIS A 133 -2.54 9.62 14.79
N LEU A 134 -2.65 8.32 14.45
CA LEU A 134 -2.27 7.81 13.14
C LEU A 134 -3.14 8.38 12.03
N HIS A 135 -4.46 8.48 12.27
CA HIS A 135 -5.37 9.10 11.32
C HIS A 135 -4.96 10.55 11.04
N ASP A 136 -4.77 11.35 12.07
CA ASP A 136 -4.51 12.79 11.94
C ASP A 136 -3.14 13.08 11.29
N ILE A 137 -2.11 12.29 11.64
CA ILE A 137 -0.80 12.44 11.00
C ILE A 137 -0.83 11.98 9.54
N ASN A 138 -1.58 10.92 9.19
CA ASN A 138 -1.73 10.49 7.79
C ASN A 138 -2.45 11.55 6.95
N GLU A 139 -3.51 12.17 7.49
CA GLU A 139 -4.25 13.25 6.84
C GLU A 139 -3.36 14.45 6.50
N THR A 140 -2.35 14.70 7.33
CA THR A 140 -1.34 15.74 7.14
C THR A 140 -0.26 15.33 6.14
N LEU A 141 0.23 14.09 6.21
CA LEU A 141 1.40 13.62 5.47
C LEU A 141 1.09 13.20 4.04
N PHE A 142 -0.10 12.67 3.79
CA PHE A 142 -0.41 11.99 2.53
C PHE A 142 -1.59 12.64 1.81
N PRO A 143 -1.47 12.87 0.49
CA PRO A 143 -2.58 13.37 -0.31
C PRO A 143 -3.64 12.28 -0.57
N VAL A 144 -3.29 11.00 -0.39
CA VAL A 144 -4.24 9.88 -0.44
C VAL A 144 -4.97 9.77 0.89
N LYS A 145 -6.29 9.79 0.83
CA LYS A 145 -7.15 9.60 2.01
C LYS A 145 -7.37 8.12 2.26
N TYR A 146 -6.81 7.64 3.37
CA TYR A 146 -7.05 6.29 3.86
C TYR A 146 -8.41 6.22 4.55
N ASN A 147 -9.07 5.09 4.45
CA ASN A 147 -10.41 4.90 5.00
C ASN A 147 -10.37 4.03 6.27
N ASP A 148 -11.52 3.85 6.90
CA ASP A 148 -11.63 3.19 8.20
C ASP A 148 -11.02 1.79 8.24
N ALA A 149 -11.12 0.97 7.19
CA ALA A 149 -10.54 -0.39 7.27
C ALA A 149 -9.01 -0.40 7.20
N PHE A 150 -8.36 0.65 6.69
CA PHE A 150 -6.92 0.79 6.89
C PHE A 150 -6.63 0.92 8.39
N TYR A 151 -7.39 1.79 9.08
CA TYR A 151 -7.22 2.05 10.51
C TYR A 151 -7.65 0.86 11.39
N GLU A 152 -8.73 0.15 11.03
CA GLU A 152 -9.12 -1.13 11.68
C GLU A 152 -8.04 -2.21 11.46
N TYR A 153 -7.43 -2.27 10.26
CA TYR A 153 -6.39 -3.26 9.98
C TYR A 153 -5.12 -3.02 10.79
N VAL A 154 -4.65 -1.78 10.88
CA VAL A 154 -3.36 -1.46 11.52
C VAL A 154 -3.38 -1.65 13.03
N THR A 155 -4.54 -1.57 13.68
CA THR A 155 -4.69 -1.88 15.11
C THR A 155 -4.62 -3.39 15.40
N ASP A 156 -4.92 -4.23 14.41
CA ASP A 156 -4.83 -5.69 14.49
C ASP A 156 -3.61 -6.25 13.73
N ALA A 157 -2.71 -5.38 13.28
CA ALA A 157 -1.55 -5.80 12.50
C ALA A 157 -0.58 -6.65 13.36
N PRO A 158 0.19 -7.57 12.75
CA PRO A 158 1.19 -8.32 13.49
C PRO A 158 2.22 -7.37 14.13
N GLU A 159 2.67 -7.74 15.34
CA GLU A 159 3.57 -6.92 16.15
C GLU A 159 4.84 -6.49 15.40
N GLY A 160 5.19 -5.21 15.51
CA GLY A 160 6.43 -4.64 15.01
C GLY A 160 6.33 -4.03 13.61
N TYR A 161 5.15 -4.06 12.98
CA TYR A 161 4.93 -3.58 11.61
C TYR A 161 4.17 -2.26 11.48
N CYS A 162 3.52 -1.79 12.55
CA CYS A 162 2.76 -0.54 12.58
C CYS A 162 3.14 0.29 13.81
N LYS A 163 3.77 1.45 13.60
CA LYS A 163 4.31 2.29 14.67
C LYS A 163 4.03 3.77 14.46
N LEU A 164 3.85 4.45 15.58
CA LEU A 164 3.90 5.91 15.71
C LEU A 164 5.19 6.32 16.42
N ALA A 165 5.73 7.46 16.00
CA ALA A 165 6.81 8.16 16.71
C ALA A 165 6.22 9.42 17.35
N PHE A 166 6.46 9.60 18.64
CA PHE A 166 5.97 10.73 19.43
C PHE A 166 7.12 11.61 19.93
N ALA A 167 6.89 12.92 19.93
CA ALA A 167 7.72 13.88 20.64
C ALA A 167 7.39 13.89 22.15
N ASN A 168 8.24 14.53 22.95
CA ASN A 168 8.08 14.66 24.41
C ASN A 168 6.74 15.28 24.85
N ASP A 169 6.14 16.13 24.02
CA ASP A 169 4.85 16.77 24.29
C ASP A 169 3.64 15.89 23.93
N GLY A 170 3.86 14.64 23.51
CA GLY A 170 2.82 13.71 23.09
C GLY A 170 2.35 13.89 21.64
N THR A 171 2.97 14.80 20.87
CA THR A 171 2.62 14.98 19.46
C THR A 171 3.13 13.82 18.61
N ALA A 172 2.28 13.24 17.76
CA ALA A 172 2.70 12.27 16.75
C ALA A 172 3.48 12.98 15.63
N ILE A 173 4.74 12.58 15.42
CA ILE A 173 5.68 13.26 14.50
C ILE A 173 6.17 12.38 13.36
N GLY A 174 5.93 11.08 13.42
CA GLY A 174 6.21 10.14 12.34
C GLY A 174 5.42 8.85 12.47
N THR A 175 5.35 8.11 11.37
CA THR A 175 4.63 6.83 11.31
C THR A 175 5.26 5.89 10.29
N VAL A 176 5.13 4.59 10.53
CA VAL A 176 5.26 3.53 9.52
C VAL A 176 4.18 2.48 9.75
N CYS A 177 3.43 2.11 8.72
CA CYS A 177 2.44 1.02 8.78
C CYS A 177 2.64 0.08 7.60
N CYS A 178 2.57 -1.24 7.87
CA CYS A 178 2.87 -2.25 6.86
C CYS A 178 1.81 -3.36 6.83
N GLU A 179 1.71 -4.04 5.69
CA GLU A 179 0.93 -5.25 5.50
C GLU A 179 1.82 -6.47 5.21
N VAL A 180 1.60 -7.56 5.96
CA VAL A 180 2.26 -8.84 5.73
C VAL A 180 1.41 -9.67 4.77
N GLU A 181 1.90 -9.83 3.55
CA GLU A 181 1.16 -10.50 2.49
C GLU A 181 1.64 -11.95 2.27
N LYS A 182 0.68 -12.87 2.16
CA LYS A 182 0.92 -14.27 1.76
C LYS A 182 1.13 -14.35 0.25
N VAL A 183 2.26 -14.92 -0.18
CA VAL A 183 2.59 -15.09 -1.60
C VAL A 183 3.10 -16.50 -1.89
N ARG A 184 3.05 -16.89 -3.18
CA ARG A 184 3.74 -18.08 -3.69
C ARG A 184 4.94 -17.63 -4.50
N ILE A 185 6.13 -18.04 -4.07
CA ILE A 185 7.40 -17.78 -4.78
C ILE A 185 8.01 -19.13 -5.10
N SER A 186 8.20 -19.42 -6.39
CA SER A 186 8.74 -20.69 -6.87
C SER A 186 7.96 -21.91 -6.31
N GLY A 187 6.62 -21.82 -6.30
CA GLY A 187 5.73 -22.85 -5.76
C GLY A 187 5.63 -22.93 -4.24
N LYS A 188 6.54 -22.30 -3.49
CA LYS A 188 6.57 -22.33 -2.02
C LYS A 188 5.78 -21.18 -1.42
N ARG A 189 5.03 -21.45 -0.34
CA ARG A 189 4.37 -20.40 0.46
C ARG A 189 5.44 -19.56 1.15
N ARG A 190 5.37 -18.24 0.95
CA ARG A 190 6.26 -17.24 1.52
C ARG A 190 5.44 -16.03 1.98
N TYR A 191 6.07 -15.14 2.70
CA TYR A 191 5.50 -13.86 3.10
C TYR A 191 6.35 -12.72 2.55
N ARG A 192 5.74 -11.58 2.26
CA ARG A 192 6.42 -10.33 1.88
C ARG A 192 5.84 -9.16 2.66
N LEU A 193 6.60 -8.10 2.83
CA LEU A 193 6.15 -6.89 3.52
C LEU A 193 5.81 -5.80 2.51
N CYS A 194 4.60 -5.27 2.56
CA CYS A 194 4.22 -4.03 1.87
C CYS A 194 4.27 -2.87 2.87
N ILE A 195 5.08 -1.84 2.62
CA ILE A 195 4.99 -0.60 3.40
C ILE A 195 3.83 0.21 2.82
N LEU A 196 2.76 0.38 3.61
CA LEU A 196 1.55 1.09 3.22
C LEU A 196 1.75 2.60 3.35
N THR A 197 2.15 3.03 4.54
CA THR A 197 2.50 4.42 4.86
C THR A 197 3.84 4.48 5.56
N ILE A 198 4.62 5.49 5.24
CA ILE A 198 5.77 5.91 6.05
C ILE A 198 5.97 7.40 5.82
N GLY A 199 6.11 8.14 6.91
CA GLY A 199 6.24 9.57 6.82
C GLY A 199 6.67 10.21 8.14
N VAL A 200 7.23 11.40 8.00
CA VAL A 200 7.69 12.24 9.11
C VAL A 200 7.26 13.66 8.80
N LEU A 201 6.67 14.34 9.78
CA LEU A 201 6.25 15.73 9.65
C LEU A 201 7.44 16.61 9.26
N ASP A 202 7.21 17.59 8.38
CA ASP A 202 8.25 18.38 7.71
C ASP A 202 9.29 18.96 8.66
N LYS A 203 8.85 19.49 9.82
CA LYS A 203 9.70 20.04 10.88
C LYS A 203 10.70 19.04 11.47
N TYR A 204 10.37 17.74 11.43
CA TYR A 204 11.18 16.66 12.01
C TYR A 204 11.90 15.83 10.93
N ARG A 205 11.82 16.22 9.66
CA ARG A 205 12.58 15.53 8.59
C ARG A 205 14.07 15.79 8.72
N ARG A 206 14.87 14.98 8.02
CA ARG A 206 16.35 15.04 8.02
C ARG A 206 17.02 14.76 9.38
N SER A 207 16.24 14.28 10.35
CA SER A 207 16.67 13.94 11.71
C SER A 207 16.96 12.44 11.92
N LYS A 208 17.03 11.65 10.84
CA LYS A 208 17.10 10.17 10.84
C LYS A 208 15.84 9.43 11.33
N LEU A 209 14.79 10.13 11.78
CA LEU A 209 13.55 9.47 12.22
C LEU A 209 12.92 8.54 11.16
N GLY A 210 12.88 8.96 9.89
CA GLY A 210 12.39 8.11 8.81
C GLY A 210 13.25 6.85 8.60
N SER A 211 14.57 6.96 8.77
CA SER A 211 15.47 5.81 8.73
C SER A 211 15.22 4.85 9.88
N LEU A 212 15.04 5.36 11.11
CA LEU A 212 14.73 4.53 12.28
C LEU A 212 13.42 3.76 12.10
N LEU A 213 12.37 4.43 11.61
CA LEU A 213 11.07 3.79 11.31
C LEU A 213 11.24 2.67 10.28
N LEU A 214 11.87 2.96 9.15
CA LEU A 214 12.10 2.02 8.05
C LEU A 214 12.97 0.82 8.49
N GLU A 215 14.08 1.08 9.20
CA GLU A 215 14.97 0.05 9.69
C GLU A 215 14.28 -0.86 10.71
N SER A 216 13.38 -0.31 11.54
CA SER A 216 12.63 -1.10 12.52
C SER A 216 11.77 -2.18 11.87
N VAL A 217 11.03 -1.83 10.80
CA VAL A 217 10.15 -2.79 10.10
C VAL A 217 10.94 -3.75 9.22
N ILE A 218 12.07 -3.32 8.66
CA ILE A 218 12.99 -4.22 7.93
C ILE A 218 13.62 -5.23 8.90
N LYS A 219 14.05 -4.81 10.08
CA LYS A 219 14.61 -5.69 11.12
C LYS A 219 13.57 -6.74 11.56
N GLN A 220 12.33 -6.31 11.79
CA GLN A 220 11.22 -7.21 12.08
C GLN A 220 10.98 -8.20 10.93
N ALA A 221 10.91 -7.72 9.69
CA ALA A 221 10.71 -8.58 8.51
C ALA A 221 11.82 -9.63 8.33
N ARG A 222 13.08 -9.29 8.63
CA ARG A 222 14.19 -10.26 8.65
C ARG A 222 14.00 -11.31 9.73
N ARG A 223 13.64 -10.90 10.95
CA ARG A 223 13.36 -11.81 12.08
C ARG A 223 12.29 -12.83 11.70
N ASP A 224 11.24 -12.36 11.04
CA ASP A 224 10.10 -13.18 10.64
C ASP A 224 10.33 -13.92 9.29
N ARG A 225 11.53 -13.80 8.72
CA ARG A 225 11.98 -14.49 7.49
C ARG A 225 11.09 -14.20 6.27
N LEU A 226 10.65 -12.96 6.12
CA LEU A 226 9.93 -12.51 4.93
C LEU A 226 10.88 -12.51 3.73
N ALA A 227 10.34 -12.73 2.54
CA ALA A 227 11.13 -12.85 1.31
C ALA A 227 11.72 -11.51 0.86
N TYR A 228 10.95 -10.44 0.96
CA TYR A 228 11.35 -9.09 0.59
C TYR A 228 10.40 -8.05 1.16
N VAL A 229 10.84 -6.79 1.16
CA VAL A 229 10.03 -5.60 1.45
C VAL A 229 9.79 -4.85 0.15
N TYR A 230 8.61 -4.28 -0.03
CA TYR A 230 8.31 -3.43 -1.17
C TYR A 230 7.35 -2.29 -0.80
N LEU A 231 7.27 -1.29 -1.68
CA LEU A 231 6.39 -0.13 -1.52
C LEU A 231 6.06 0.52 -2.85
N HIS A 232 5.08 1.41 -2.83
CA HIS A 232 4.74 2.29 -3.95
C HIS A 232 5.16 3.72 -3.64
N VAL A 233 5.82 4.39 -4.59
CA VAL A 233 6.19 5.80 -4.48
C VAL A 233 5.78 6.54 -5.75
N GLN A 234 5.12 7.68 -5.60
CA GLN A 234 4.71 8.49 -6.74
C GLN A 234 5.92 8.91 -7.58
N THR A 235 5.77 8.88 -8.91
CA THR A 235 6.86 9.16 -9.87
C THR A 235 7.48 10.55 -9.70
N CYS A 236 6.71 11.55 -9.26
CA CYS A 236 7.21 12.90 -8.99
C CYS A 236 7.85 13.06 -7.59
N ASN A 237 7.75 12.06 -6.69
CA ASN A 237 8.31 12.15 -5.35
C ASN A 237 9.79 11.73 -5.33
N ALA A 238 10.64 12.57 -5.91
CA ALA A 238 12.09 12.32 -6.02
C ALA A 238 12.78 12.19 -4.65
N ALA A 239 12.30 12.92 -3.63
CA ALA A 239 12.85 12.86 -2.28
C ALA A 239 12.66 11.48 -1.65
N ALA A 240 11.45 10.91 -1.72
CA ALA A 240 11.17 9.58 -1.21
C ALA A 240 11.90 8.50 -2.02
N GLN A 241 11.95 8.63 -3.35
CA GLN A 241 12.72 7.71 -4.19
C GLN A 241 14.19 7.67 -3.75
N ARG A 242 14.85 8.83 -3.61
CA ARG A 242 16.25 8.90 -3.14
C ARG A 242 16.42 8.29 -1.74
N PHE A 243 15.47 8.55 -0.84
CA PHE A 243 15.46 7.98 0.50
C PHE A 243 15.49 6.45 0.44
N TYR A 244 14.60 5.81 -0.31
CA TYR A 244 14.56 4.34 -0.39
C TYR A 244 15.76 3.75 -1.12
N LEU A 245 16.22 4.38 -2.21
CA LEU A 245 17.41 3.91 -2.95
C LEU A 245 18.65 3.86 -2.06
N VAL A 246 18.87 4.88 -1.22
CA VAL A 246 19.98 4.89 -0.22
C VAL A 246 19.82 3.78 0.83
N HIS A 247 18.60 3.36 1.16
CA HIS A 247 18.36 2.21 2.04
C HIS A 247 18.40 0.87 1.29
N GLY A 248 18.90 0.87 0.05
CA GLY A 248 19.10 -0.32 -0.79
C GLY A 248 17.80 -0.97 -1.24
N PHE A 249 16.78 -0.15 -1.53
CA PHE A 249 15.69 -0.55 -2.40
C PHE A 249 16.07 -0.30 -3.85
N GLU A 250 15.44 -1.03 -4.75
CA GLU A 250 15.63 -0.91 -6.20
C GLU A 250 14.26 -0.70 -6.87
N VAL A 251 14.22 0.09 -7.93
CA VAL A 251 13.01 0.24 -8.75
C VAL A 251 12.80 -1.05 -9.54
N THR A 252 11.63 -1.67 -9.38
CA THR A 252 11.31 -2.94 -10.03
C THR A 252 10.20 -2.83 -11.06
N LYS A 253 9.35 -1.80 -10.97
CA LYS A 253 8.18 -1.66 -11.84
C LYS A 253 7.67 -0.23 -11.91
N LEU A 254 7.24 0.20 -13.09
CA LEU A 254 6.39 1.37 -13.26
C LEU A 254 4.91 0.96 -13.27
N MET A 255 4.08 1.69 -12.55
CA MET A 255 2.63 1.54 -12.53
C MET A 255 1.98 2.83 -13.04
N ARG A 256 1.46 2.76 -14.26
CA ARG A 256 0.69 3.86 -14.86
C ARG A 256 -0.72 3.90 -14.25
N ASN A 257 -1.26 5.10 -14.11
CA ASN A 257 -2.61 5.37 -13.60
C ASN A 257 -2.96 4.64 -12.29
N TYR A 258 -2.01 4.58 -11.36
CA TYR A 258 -2.18 3.93 -10.06
C TYR A 258 -3.02 4.77 -9.10
N TYR A 259 -2.68 6.05 -8.93
CA TYR A 259 -3.41 6.97 -8.07
C TYR A 259 -4.45 7.73 -8.88
N SER A 260 -5.71 7.27 -8.85
CA SER A 260 -6.80 7.85 -9.67
C SER A 260 -7.10 9.32 -9.38
N GLN A 261 -6.75 9.81 -8.19
CA GLN A 261 -7.05 11.16 -7.73
C GLN A 261 -5.82 12.09 -7.70
N LEU A 262 -4.63 11.60 -8.06
CA LEU A 262 -3.40 12.39 -8.02
C LEU A 262 -2.85 12.66 -9.41
N ASN A 263 -2.13 13.77 -9.56
CA ASN A 263 -1.42 14.13 -10.77
C ASN A 263 0.08 14.37 -10.46
N PRO A 264 1.02 13.67 -11.12
CA PRO A 264 0.82 12.55 -12.04
C PRO A 264 0.28 11.30 -11.31
N PRO A 265 -0.54 10.46 -11.96
CA PRO A 265 -1.18 9.33 -11.29
C PRO A 265 -0.26 8.09 -11.22
N HIS A 266 1.01 8.22 -11.60
CA HIS A 266 1.94 7.10 -11.78
C HIS A 266 2.79 6.88 -10.53
N CYS A 267 3.11 5.62 -10.23
CA CYS A 267 4.02 5.26 -9.15
C CYS A 267 5.07 4.24 -9.60
N PHE A 268 6.22 4.25 -8.93
CA PHE A 268 7.21 3.18 -9.00
C PHE A 268 6.97 2.19 -7.86
N VAL A 269 7.18 0.91 -8.15
CA VAL A 269 7.32 -0.15 -7.15
C VAL A 269 8.79 -0.30 -6.82
N LEU A 270 9.14 -0.05 -5.57
CA LEU A 270 10.50 -0.24 -5.07
C LEU A 270 10.54 -1.49 -4.19
N ARG A 271 11.59 -2.30 -4.32
CA ARG A 271 11.75 -3.55 -3.58
C ARG A 271 13.14 -3.64 -2.96
N LYS A 272 13.23 -4.23 -1.76
CA LYS A 272 14.47 -4.62 -1.10
C LYS A 272 14.42 -6.11 -0.76
N GLN A 273 15.43 -6.87 -1.20
CA GLN A 273 15.59 -8.25 -0.75
C GLN A 273 16.00 -8.28 0.72
N LEU A 274 15.45 -9.24 1.45
CA LEU A 274 15.85 -9.52 2.82
C LEU A 274 16.84 -10.69 2.80
N SER A 275 18.11 -10.35 2.75
CA SER A 275 19.22 -11.26 3.04
C SER A 275 19.32 -11.50 4.55
#